data_AF-A0A7J8P9A3-F1
#
_entry.id   AF-A0A7J8P9A3-F1
#
_cell.length_a   1.000
_cell.length_b   1.000
_cell.length_c   1.000
_cell.angle_alpha   90.00
_cell.angle_beta   90.00
_cell.angle_gamma   90.00
#
_symmetry.space_group_name_H-M   'P 1'
#
loop_
_entity.id
_entity.type
_entity.pdbx_description
1 polymer ?
#
loop_
_entity_poly.entity_id
_entity_poly.type
_entity_poly.pdbx_seq_one_letter_code
_entity_poly.pdbx_strand_id
1 'polypeptide(L)'
;ELSHEGVQSLLGLAHTTGTISDALPPPKSTLLSSFMLSYNPDVKGSTLTHGARALAKHINRSSNKYWGNLNGSDSNKNKLAMGVIMDLISNSCWLNMYTVQPHGDVFEIRVAEGYGARWSKDGYK
;
A
#
# COMPACT_ATOMS: atom_id res chain seq x y z
N GLU A 1 33.05 -1.16 -4.66
CA GLU A 1 31.98 -0.20 -4.36
C GLU A 1 30.65 -0.93 -4.36
N LEU A 2 29.67 -0.50 -3.55
CA LEU A 2 28.34 -1.12 -3.54
C LEU A 2 27.49 -0.46 -4.65
N SER A 3 27.02 -1.24 -5.62
CA SER A 3 26.15 -0.73 -6.69
C SER A 3 24.78 -0.34 -6.15
N HIS A 4 24.02 0.47 -6.91
CA HIS A 4 22.62 0.79 -6.58
C HIS A 4 21.78 -0.48 -6.37
N GLU A 5 21.93 -1.46 -7.27
CA GLU A 5 21.28 -2.77 -7.16
C GLU A 5 21.70 -3.52 -5.89
N GLY A 6 22.98 -3.44 -5.50
CA GLY A 6 23.48 -4.01 -4.25
C GLY A 6 22.84 -3.37 -3.02
N VAL A 7 22.71 -2.04 -3.00
CA VAL A 7 22.02 -1.32 -1.90
C VAL A 7 20.56 -1.74 -1.84
N GLN A 8 19.88 -1.81 -2.98
CA GLN A 8 18.47 -2.18 -3.06
C GLN A 8 18.23 -3.62 -2.62
N SER A 9 19.11 -4.54 -2.99
CA SER A 9 19.06 -5.94 -2.55
C SER A 9 19.21 -6.04 -1.02
N LEU A 10 20.10 -5.26 -0.41
CA LEU A 10 20.25 -5.19 1.05
C LEU A 10 19.00 -4.60 1.74
N LEU A 11 18.28 -3.71 1.05
CA LEU A 11 17.01 -3.15 1.52
C LEU A 11 15.81 -4.09 1.25
N GLY A 12 16.04 -5.28 0.69
CA GLY A 12 14.99 -6.27 0.41
C GLY A 12 14.11 -5.93 -0.80
N LEU A 13 14.60 -5.07 -1.70
CA LEU A 13 13.87 -4.71 -2.91
C LEU A 13 14.02 -5.81 -3.97
N ALA A 14 12.89 -6.25 -4.50
CA ALA A 14 12.86 -7.19 -5.60
C ALA A 14 13.30 -6.51 -6.91
N HIS A 15 13.84 -7.31 -7.82
CA HIS A 15 14.11 -6.90 -9.19
C HIS A 15 13.29 -7.77 -10.15
N THR A 16 12.41 -7.12 -10.89
CA THR A 16 11.57 -7.75 -11.90
C THR A 16 11.60 -6.93 -13.18
N THR A 17 11.05 -7.47 -14.27
CA THR A 17 10.84 -6.69 -15.49
C THR A 17 10.04 -5.42 -15.17
N GLY A 18 10.55 -4.27 -15.57
CA GLY A 18 9.96 -2.95 -15.30
C GLY A 18 10.39 -2.30 -13.98
N THR A 19 11.24 -2.95 -13.16
CA THR A 19 11.84 -2.31 -11.98
C THR A 19 12.65 -1.07 -12.38
N ILE A 20 12.51 -0.01 -11.59
CA ILE A 20 13.21 1.25 -11.75
C ILE A 20 14.47 1.20 -10.87
N SER A 21 15.62 0.92 -11.48
CA SER A 21 16.87 0.59 -10.77
C SER A 21 17.45 1.69 -9.87
N ASP A 22 17.07 2.95 -10.06
CA ASP A 22 17.53 4.08 -9.26
C ASP A 22 16.48 4.61 -8.27
N ALA A 23 15.32 3.94 -8.17
CA ALA A 23 14.25 4.34 -7.28
C ALA A 23 14.37 3.73 -5.88
N LEU A 24 14.06 4.54 -4.87
CA LEU A 24 13.89 4.09 -3.49
C LEU A 24 12.41 4.15 -3.08
N PRO A 25 11.97 3.27 -2.16
CA PRO A 25 10.63 3.33 -1.59
C PRO A 25 10.32 4.69 -0.95
N PRO A 26 9.07 5.19 -1.05
CA PRO A 26 8.63 6.33 -0.26
C PRO A 26 8.76 6.05 1.24
N PRO A 27 8.95 7.09 2.07
CA PRO A 27 8.93 6.94 3.52
C PRO A 27 7.63 6.30 4.00
N LYS A 28 7.70 5.38 4.96
CA LYS A 28 6.51 4.75 5.58
C LYS A 28 5.51 5.79 6.11
N SER A 29 6.00 6.92 6.62
CA SER A 29 5.17 8.05 7.07
C SER A 29 4.35 8.68 5.94
N THR A 30 4.89 8.77 4.73
CA THR A 30 4.16 9.24 3.55
C THR A 30 3.08 8.25 3.16
N LEU A 31 3.40 6.94 3.14
CA LEU A 31 2.43 5.89 2.82
C LEU A 31 1.25 5.86 3.80
N LEU A 32 1.55 5.99 5.10
CA LEU A 32 0.54 5.98 6.16
C LEU A 32 -0.29 7.27 6.18
N SER A 33 0.35 8.42 5.98
CA SER A 33 -0.36 9.70 5.99
C SER A 33 -1.31 9.82 4.80
N SER A 34 -0.87 9.43 3.60
CA SER A 34 -1.71 9.42 2.40
C SER A 34 -2.88 8.44 2.52
N PHE A 35 -2.63 7.25 3.06
CA PHE A 35 -3.64 6.24 3.31
C PHE A 35 -4.74 6.74 4.29
N MET A 36 -4.38 7.64 5.20
CA MET A 36 -5.28 8.23 6.19
C MET A 36 -5.92 9.55 5.77
N LEU A 37 -5.65 10.06 4.56
CA LEU A 37 -6.34 11.23 4.04
C LEU A 37 -7.83 10.94 3.86
N SER A 38 -8.66 11.97 4.07
CA SER A 38 -10.10 11.90 3.83
C SER A 38 -10.35 11.64 2.33
N TYR A 39 -11.16 10.63 2.03
CA TYR A 39 -11.49 10.26 0.65
C TYR A 39 -12.39 11.28 -0.03
N ASN A 40 -13.35 11.85 0.71
CA ASN A 40 -14.33 12.82 0.22
C ASN A 40 -14.49 13.95 1.26
N PRO A 41 -13.54 14.89 1.35
CA PRO A 41 -13.56 15.96 2.35
C PRO A 41 -14.77 16.89 2.21
N ASP A 42 -15.33 17.02 1.02
CA ASP A 42 -16.47 17.91 0.74
C ASP A 42 -17.82 17.32 1.22
N VAL A 43 -17.87 16.03 1.56
CA VAL A 43 -19.10 15.38 2.02
C VAL A 43 -19.23 15.56 3.53
N LYS A 44 -20.17 16.42 3.95
CA LYS A 44 -20.42 16.71 5.37
C LYS A 44 -20.71 15.43 6.16
N GLY A 45 -19.93 15.21 7.22
CA GLY A 45 -20.06 14.04 8.10
C GLY A 45 -19.33 12.78 7.62
N SER A 46 -18.79 12.77 6.40
CA SER A 46 -17.92 11.69 5.94
C SER A 46 -16.54 11.85 6.57
N THR A 47 -16.04 10.79 7.19
CA THR A 47 -14.66 10.72 7.70
C THR A 47 -13.89 9.54 7.12
N LEU A 48 -14.48 8.86 6.13
CA LEU A 48 -13.88 7.71 5.46
C LEU A 48 -12.57 8.10 4.79
N THR A 49 -11.53 7.31 5.05
CA THR A 49 -10.20 7.52 4.49
C THR A 49 -10.03 6.83 3.14
N HIS A 50 -9.01 7.26 2.37
CA HIS A 50 -8.58 6.56 1.17
C HIS A 50 -8.30 5.08 1.44
N GLY A 51 -7.66 4.77 2.56
CA GLY A 51 -7.35 3.42 2.96
C GLY A 51 -8.56 2.56 3.26
N ALA A 52 -9.55 3.09 3.99
CA ALA A 52 -10.81 2.38 4.23
C ALA A 52 -11.59 2.13 2.92
N ARG A 53 -11.57 3.10 2.00
CA ARG A 53 -12.17 2.93 0.67
C ARG A 53 -11.43 1.87 -0.16
N ALA A 54 -10.11 1.82 -0.09
CA ALA A 54 -9.31 0.80 -0.76
C ALA A 54 -9.64 -0.59 -0.20
N LEU A 55 -9.60 -0.76 1.11
CA LEU A 55 -9.91 -2.03 1.78
C LEU A 55 -11.31 -2.55 1.42
N ALA A 56 -12.31 -1.66 1.37
CA ALA A 56 -13.68 -2.01 0.98
C ALA A 56 -13.76 -2.64 -0.43
N LYS A 57 -12.89 -2.24 -1.37
CA LYS A 57 -12.82 -2.84 -2.72
C LYS A 57 -12.23 -4.25 -2.69
N HIS A 58 -11.38 -4.55 -1.72
CA HIS A 58 -10.67 -5.83 -1.61
C HIS A 58 -11.45 -6.90 -0.83
N ILE A 59 -12.26 -6.51 0.15
CA ILE A 59 -13.02 -7.45 1.00
C ILE A 59 -13.93 -8.37 0.17
N ASN A 60 -14.61 -7.83 -0.83
CA ASN A 60 -15.49 -8.64 -1.70
C ASN A 60 -14.72 -9.51 -2.71
N ARG A 61 -13.40 -9.39 -2.80
CA ARG A 61 -12.53 -10.15 -3.72
C ARG A 61 -11.78 -11.29 -3.05
N SER A 62 -11.88 -11.42 -1.73
CA SER A 62 -11.19 -12.41 -0.91
C SER A 62 -12.21 -13.33 -0.25
N SER A 63 -12.24 -14.60 -0.67
CA SER A 63 -13.13 -15.62 -0.09
C SER A 63 -12.73 -16.02 1.34
N ASN A 64 -11.46 -15.87 1.68
CA ASN A 64 -10.90 -16.25 2.98
C ASN A 64 -10.91 -15.13 4.03
N LYS A 65 -11.55 -13.98 3.74
CA LYS A 65 -11.68 -12.83 4.66
C LYS A 65 -10.34 -12.30 5.17
N TYR A 66 -9.27 -12.42 4.39
CA TYR A 66 -7.94 -11.91 4.76
C TYR A 66 -7.99 -10.43 5.17
N TRP A 67 -8.77 -9.63 4.43
CA TRP A 67 -8.95 -8.20 4.64
C TRP A 67 -9.87 -7.83 5.82
N GLY A 68 -10.38 -8.82 6.55
CA GLY A 68 -11.35 -8.64 7.63
C GLY A 68 -12.77 -8.39 7.14
N ASN A 69 -13.64 -7.92 8.05
CA ASN A 69 -15.04 -7.62 7.78
C ASN A 69 -15.30 -6.11 7.90
N LEU A 70 -15.69 -5.46 6.80
CA LEU A 70 -15.93 -4.01 6.77
C LEU A 70 -17.33 -3.67 7.32
N ASN A 71 -17.44 -3.41 8.62
CA ASN A 71 -18.72 -3.09 9.26
C ASN A 71 -18.63 -1.83 10.14
N GLY A 72 -19.78 -1.26 10.47
CA GLY A 72 -19.90 -0.12 11.38
C GLY A 72 -19.62 1.24 10.75
N SER A 73 -19.25 2.20 11.60
CA SER A 73 -19.01 3.60 11.24
C SER A 73 -17.73 3.79 10.42
N ASP A 74 -17.56 4.96 9.80
CA ASP A 74 -16.30 5.33 9.13
C ASP A 74 -15.09 5.19 10.06
N SER A 75 -15.24 5.53 11.34
CA SER A 75 -14.18 5.33 12.34
C SER A 75 -13.79 3.85 12.48
N ASN A 76 -14.76 2.93 12.49
CA ASN A 76 -14.48 1.48 12.55
C ASN A 76 -13.75 1.01 11.29
N LYS A 77 -14.19 1.44 10.11
CA LYS A 77 -13.59 1.09 8.83
C LYS A 77 -12.16 1.63 8.70
N ASN A 78 -11.93 2.87 9.13
CA ASN A 78 -10.61 3.50 9.15
C ASN A 78 -9.65 2.77 10.10
N LYS A 79 -10.12 2.38 11.30
CA LYS A 79 -9.32 1.60 12.25
C LYS A 79 -8.93 0.23 11.69
N LEU A 80 -9.87 -0.47 11.06
CA LEU A 80 -9.58 -1.75 10.40
C LEU A 80 -8.54 -1.57 9.29
N ALA A 81 -8.74 -0.58 8.42
CA ALA A 81 -7.82 -0.29 7.33
C ALA A 81 -6.40 0.05 7.84
N MET A 82 -6.30 0.85 8.89
CA MET A 82 -5.02 1.16 9.54
C MET A 82 -4.35 -0.11 10.09
N GLY A 83 -5.10 -0.99 10.76
CA GLY A 83 -4.57 -2.27 11.24
C GLY A 83 -4.01 -3.13 10.10
N VAL A 84 -4.77 -3.27 9.01
CA VAL A 84 -4.36 -4.04 7.83
C VAL A 84 -3.09 -3.47 7.19
N ILE A 85 -3.01 -2.15 6.97
CA ILE A 85 -1.84 -1.58 6.30
C ILE A 85 -0.59 -1.62 7.17
N MET A 86 -0.73 -1.44 8.48
CA MET A 86 0.38 -1.59 9.42
C MET A 86 0.91 -3.03 9.42
N ASP A 87 0.01 -4.02 9.38
CA ASP A 87 0.37 -5.43 9.30
C ASP A 87 1.11 -5.75 7.98
N LEU A 88 0.58 -5.30 6.84
CA LEU A 88 1.25 -5.44 5.54
C LEU A 88 2.65 -4.80 5.52
N ILE A 89 2.81 -3.59 6.07
CA ILE A 89 4.10 -2.88 6.12
C ILE A 89 5.09 -3.58 7.06
N SER A 90 4.60 -4.24 8.11
CA SER A 90 5.43 -4.91 9.11
C SER A 90 5.90 -6.29 8.63
N ASN A 91 5.03 -7.00 7.90
CA ASN A 91 5.25 -8.37 7.45
C ASN A 91 5.61 -8.47 5.95
N SER A 92 5.80 -7.34 5.26
CA SER A 92 6.16 -7.35 3.83
C SER A 92 7.49 -8.07 3.63
N CYS A 93 7.49 -9.13 2.83
CA CYS A 93 8.69 -9.86 2.42
C CYS A 93 9.10 -9.54 0.98
N TRP A 94 8.30 -8.76 0.28
CA TRP A 94 8.55 -8.35 -1.09
C TRP A 94 8.15 -6.88 -1.25
N LEU A 95 9.06 -6.08 -1.80
CA LEU A 95 8.87 -4.66 -2.05
C LEU A 95 9.49 -4.34 -3.42
N ASN A 96 8.83 -3.50 -4.23
CA ASN A 96 9.40 -3.11 -5.54
C ASN A 96 8.91 -1.73 -5.99
N MET A 97 9.78 -1.03 -6.73
CA MET A 97 9.49 0.19 -7.46
C MET A 97 9.52 -0.13 -8.95
N TYR A 98 8.39 -0.06 -9.64
CA TYR A 98 8.32 -0.49 -11.04
C TYR A 98 7.26 0.25 -11.85
N THR A 99 7.45 0.29 -13.18
CA THR A 99 6.47 0.89 -14.10
C THR A 99 5.45 -0.16 -14.53
N VAL A 100 4.16 0.13 -14.36
CA VAL A 100 3.05 -0.71 -14.80
C VAL A 100 2.12 0.06 -15.73
N GLN A 101 1.88 -0.45 -16.93
CA GLN A 101 0.93 0.13 -17.88
C GLN A 101 -0.52 -0.20 -17.47
N PRO A 102 -1.49 0.73 -17.58
CA PRO A 102 -1.37 2.14 -17.99
C PRO A 102 -1.13 3.11 -16.80
N HIS A 103 -0.78 2.60 -15.62
CA HIS A 103 -0.79 3.37 -14.36
C HIS A 103 0.51 4.11 -14.03
N GLY A 104 1.60 3.87 -14.77
CA GLY A 104 2.89 4.52 -14.57
C GLY A 104 3.72 3.88 -13.45
N ASP A 105 4.57 4.67 -12.82
CA ASP A 105 5.50 4.22 -11.78
C ASP A 105 4.79 4.02 -10.44
N VAL A 106 4.98 2.85 -9.84
CA VAL A 106 4.32 2.45 -8.60
C VAL A 106 5.32 1.87 -7.60
N PHE A 107 4.98 2.04 -6.32
CA PHE A 107 5.58 1.31 -5.22
C PHE A 107 4.61 0.23 -4.75
N GLU A 108 5.08 -1.00 -4.56
CA GLU A 108 4.24 -2.08 -4.06
C GLU A 108 4.94 -2.90 -2.99
N ILE A 109 4.16 -3.33 -2.01
CA ILE A 109 4.57 -4.28 -0.98
C ILE A 109 3.67 -5.51 -1.01
N ARG A 110 4.24 -6.67 -0.69
CA ARG A 110 3.50 -7.92 -0.51
C ARG A 110 4.02 -8.72 0.68
N VAL A 111 3.10 -9.42 1.32
CA VAL A 111 3.38 -10.50 2.28
C VAL A 111 3.53 -11.84 1.55
N ALA A 112 3.98 -12.87 2.26
CA ALA A 112 4.30 -14.17 1.69
C ALA A 112 3.10 -14.85 1.01
N GLU A 113 1.89 -14.60 1.53
CA GLU A 113 0.62 -15.10 1.00
C GLU A 113 0.17 -14.37 -0.28
N GLY A 114 0.92 -13.36 -0.72
CA GLY A 114 0.69 -12.62 -1.96
C GLY A 114 -0.26 -11.43 -1.85
N TYR A 115 -0.84 -11.17 -0.67
CA TYR A 115 -1.58 -9.95 -0.39
C TYR A 115 -0.64 -8.75 -0.32
N GLY A 116 -1.15 -7.57 -0.66
CA GLY A 116 -0.30 -6.40 -0.76
C GLY A 116 -1.06 -5.09 -0.86
N ALA A 117 -0.28 -4.02 -0.86
CA ALA A 117 -0.74 -2.66 -1.08
C ALA A 117 0.19 -1.99 -2.09
N ARG A 118 -0.38 -1.10 -2.89
CA ARG A 118 0.32 -0.37 -3.94
C ARG A 118 0.02 1.11 -3.80
N TRP A 119 1.06 1.91 -4.00
CA TRP A 119 0.99 3.35 -4.10
C TRP A 119 1.57 3.82 -5.44
N SER A 120 1.28 5.05 -5.83
CA SER A 120 2.12 5.80 -6.78
C SER A 120 3.57 5.91 -6.29
N LYS A 121 4.50 6.18 -7.21
CA LYS A 121 5.94 6.35 -6.93
C LYS A 121 6.26 7.34 -5.80
N ASP A 122 5.42 8.34 -5.59
CA ASP A 122 5.55 9.37 -4.56
C ASP A 122 4.83 9.01 -3.24
N GLY A 123 4.09 7.89 -3.20
CA GLY A 123 3.49 7.35 -1.98
C GLY A 123 2.10 7.90 -1.63
N TYR A 124 1.43 8.63 -2.53
CA TYR A 124 0.15 9.30 -2.22
C TYR A 124 -1.12 8.54 -2.62
N LYS A 125 -1.10 7.73 -3.67
CA LYS A 125 -2.32 7.18 -4.29
C LYS A 125 -2.36 5.67 -4.32
#